data_AF-A0A9D7H8E0-F1
#
_entry.id   AF-A0A9D7H8E0-F1
#
_cell.length_a   1.000
_cell.length_b   1.000
_cell.length_c   1.000
_cell.angle_alpha   90.00
_cell.angle_beta   90.00
_cell.angle_gamma   90.00
#
_symmetry.space_group_name_H-M   'P 1'
#
loop_
_entity.id
_entity.type
_entity.pdbx_description
1 polymer ?
#
loop_
_entity_poly.entity_id
_entity_poly.type
_entity_poly.pdbx_seq_one_letter_code
_entity_poly.pdbx_strand_id
1 'polypeptide(L)' 'MNSLLNIIIVLLIVGWLVGYIGFGSMVGNLIHILIVLAIIGILYRLFSGRKGGI' A
#
# COMPACT_ATOMS: atom_id res chain seq x y z
N MET A 1 7.82 0.86 21.46
CA MET A 1 6.63 0.03 21.15
C MET A 1 5.93 0.70 19.98
N ASN A 2 6.33 0.35 18.76
CA ASN A 2 6.17 1.22 17.58
C ASN A 2 4.80 1.02 16.93
N SER A 3 3.75 1.52 17.57
CA SER A 3 2.35 1.41 17.12
C SER A 3 2.11 1.94 15.70
N LEU A 4 2.87 2.94 15.26
CA LEU A 4 2.77 3.49 13.90
C LEU A 4 3.20 2.48 12.83
N LEU A 5 4.23 1.67 13.10
CA LEU A 5 4.73 0.66 12.16
C LEU A 5 3.72 -0.48 12.02
N ASN A 6 3.12 -0.88 13.15
CA ASN A 6 2.09 -1.93 13.18
C ASN A 6 0.84 -1.52 12.39
N ILE A 7 0.35 -0.28 12.58
CA ILE A 7 -0.79 0.26 11.82
C ILE A 7 -0.51 0.24 10.32
N ILE A 8 0.71 0.58 9.89
CA ILE A 8 1.03 0.60 8.46
C ILE A 8 1.12 -0.81 7.88
N ILE A 9 1.67 -1.78 8.63
CA ILE A 9 1.68 -3.20 8.23
C ILE A 9 0.24 -3.70 8.04
N VAL A 10 -0.66 -3.38 8.97
CA VAL A 10 -2.08 -3.76 8.87
C VAL A 10 -2.74 -3.09 7.66
N LEU A 11 -2.51 -1.79 7.45
CA LEU A 11 -3.07 -1.04 6.32
C LEU A 11 -2.58 -1.59 4.97
N LEU A 12 -1.32 -2.02 4.89
CA LEU A 12 -0.72 -2.65 3.72
C LEU A 12 -1.40 -3.97 3.36
N ILE A 13 -1.61 -4.83 4.36
CA ILE A 13 -2.21 -6.15 4.18
C ILE A 13 -3.69 -6.01 3.81
N VAL A 14 -4.44 -5.16 4.51
CA VAL A 14 -5.87 -4.93 4.25
C VAL A 14 -6.07 -4.26 2.88
N GLY A 15 -5.27 -3.24 2.55
CA GLY A 15 -5.34 -2.58 1.24
C GLY A 15 -5.02 -3.54 0.09
N TRP A 16 -4.06 -4.45 0.27
CA TRP A 16 -3.74 -5.48 -0.72
C TRP A 16 -4.87 -6.51 -0.89
N LEU A 17 -5.45 -7.01 0.21
CA LEU A 17 -6.56 -7.96 0.19
C LEU A 17 -7.81 -7.38 -0.48
N VAL A 18 -8.17 -6.15 -0.15
CA VAL A 18 -9.31 -5.45 -0.77
C VAL A 18 -9.07 -5.23 -2.26
N GLY A 19 -7.83 -4.88 -2.65
CA GLY A 19 -7.45 -4.72 -4.05
C GLY A 19 -7.47 -6.04 -4.84
N TYR A 20 -7.02 -7.14 -4.24
CA TYR A 20 -7.01 -8.47 -4.84
C TYR A 20 -8.42 -8.99 -5.11
N ILE A 21 -9.33 -8.83 -4.14
CA ILE A 21 -10.70 -9.35 -4.23
C ILE A 21 -11.61 -8.43 -5.07
N GLY A 22 -11.46 -7.11 -4.96
CA GLY A 22 -12.33 -6.13 -5.64
C GLY A 22 -12.07 -5.95 -7.14
N PHE A 23 -10.85 -6.22 -7.61
CA PHE A 23 -10.45 -5.97 -9.01
C PHE A 23 -10.16 -7.25 -9.80
N GLY A 24 -10.27 -8.44 -9.20
CA GLY A 24 -9.85 -9.71 -9.80
C GLY A 24 -10.64 -10.15 -11.05
N SER A 25 -11.86 -9.66 -11.28
CA SER A 25 -12.70 -10.12 -12.41
C SER A 25 -13.00 -9.07 -13.50
N MET A 26 -12.86 -7.77 -13.20
CA MET A 26 -13.46 -6.72 -14.05
C MET A 26 -12.43 -5.83 -14.76
N VAL A 27 -11.19 -5.78 -14.28
CA VAL A 27 -10.20 -4.81 -14.75
C VAL A 27 -8.87 -5.54 -14.91
N GLY A 28 -8.58 -6.02 -16.13
CA GLY A 28 -7.48 -6.94 -16.44
C GLY A 28 -6.14 -6.60 -15.79
N ASN A 29 -5.33 -7.64 -15.53
CA ASN A 29 -4.05 -7.68 -14.80
C ASN A 29 -3.15 -6.42 -14.87
N LEU A 30 -3.17 -5.68 -15.97
CA LEU A 30 -2.42 -4.44 -16.15
C LEU A 30 -2.81 -3.35 -15.15
N ILE A 31 -4.11 -3.07 -14.97
CA ILE A 31 -4.54 -1.98 -14.06
C ILE A 31 -4.30 -2.39 -12.60
N HIS A 32 -4.40 -3.69 -12.29
CA HIS A 32 -4.05 -4.22 -10.97
C HIS A 32 -2.59 -3.92 -10.61
N ILE A 33 -1.66 -4.18 -11.54
CA ILE A 33 -0.23 -3.89 -11.37
C ILE A 33 0.01 -2.37 -11.19
N LEU A 34 -0.65 -1.53 -11.99
CA LEU A 34 -0.52 -0.08 -11.89
C LEU A 34 -1.00 0.46 -10.53
N ILE A 35 -2.11 -0.07 -9.99
CA ILE A 35 -2.62 0.30 -8.66
C ILE A 35 -1.67 -0.18 -7.56
N VAL A 36 -1.15 -1.40 -7.65
CA VAL A 36 -0.18 -1.93 -6.67
C VAL A 36 1.09 -1.06 -6.65
N LEU A 37 1.61 -0.67 -7.81
CA LEU A 37 2.75 0.26 -7.90
C LEU A 37 2.44 1.64 -7.32
N ALA A 38 1.24 2.17 -7.56
CA ALA A 38 0.79 3.44 -6.97
C ALA A 38 0.72 3.37 -5.43
N ILE A 39 0.21 2.26 -4.87
CA ILE A 39 0.17 2.04 -3.42
C ILE A 39 1.59 1.92 -2.84
N ILE A 40 2.47 1.13 -3.47
CA ILE A 40 3.87 1.01 -3.06
C ILE A 40 4.56 2.39 -3.07
N GLY A 41 4.32 3.21 -4.09
CA GLY A 41 4.84 4.58 -4.17
C GLY A 41 4.34 5.49 -3.05
N ILE A 42 3.05 5.40 -2.70
CA ILE A 42 2.44 6.17 -1.60
C ILE A 42 3.04 5.75 -0.25
N LEU A 43 3.21 4.45 -0.01
CA LEU A 43 3.83 3.93 1.20
C LEU A 43 5.29 4.35 1.29
N TYR A 44 6.04 4.22 0.20
CA TYR A 44 7.42 4.66 0.13
C TYR A 44 7.54 6.15 0.45
N ARG A 45 6.64 6.99 -0.09
CA ARG A 45 6.57 8.42 0.25
C ARG A 45 6.24 8.65 1.73
N LEU A 46 5.29 7.90 2.30
CA LEU A 46 4.87 8.03 3.69
C LEU A 46 5.98 7.63 4.68
N PHE A 47 6.74 6.58 4.35
CA PHE A 47 7.87 6.11 5.17
C PHE A 47 9.14 6.93 4.95
N SER A 48 9.45 7.30 3.71
CA SER A 48 10.64 8.08 3.35
C SER A 48 10.53 9.53 3.85
N GLY A 49 9.32 10.10 3.88
CA GLY A 49 9.06 11.44 4.41
C GLY A 49 9.33 11.63 5.91
N ARG A 50 9.63 10.57 6.66
CA ARG A 50 9.98 10.65 8.10
C ARG A 50 11.48 10.58 8.40
N LYS A 51 12.37 10.52 7.39
CA LYS A 51 13.84 10.50 7.59
C LYS A 51 14.54 11.85 7.45
N GLY A 52 13.79 12.96 7.52
CA GLY A 52 14.33 14.32 7.41
C GLY A 52 13.88 15.26 8.52
N GLY A 53 13.84 14.79 9.77
CA GLY A 53 13.46 15.64 10.89
C GLY A 53 13.71 14.99 12.25
N ILE A 54 14.98 14.72 12.55
CA ILE A 54 15.74 15.04 13.78
C ILE A 54 17.15 14.45 13.66
#